data_AF-R1FKF5-F1
#
_entry.id   AF-R1FKF5-F1
#
_cell.length_a   1.000
_cell.length_b   1.000
_cell.length_c   1.000
_cell.angle_alpha   90.00
_cell.angle_beta   90.00
_cell.angle_gamma   90.00
#
_symmetry.space_group_name_H-M   'P 1'
#
loop_
_entity.id
_entity.type
_entity.pdbx_description
1 polymer ?
#
loop_
_entity_poly.entity_id
_entity_poly.type
_entity_poly.pdbx_seq_one_letter_code
_entity_poly.pdbx_strand_id
1 'polypeptide(L)'
;MNEPKRQRASASEASRGPLVVAITGASCSGKTTLARLLVQRLARTVSVEHVEQDNHRRRSSHNRLPDGRKTWEGPQFTDFAKLHASLLDARSCCACVVVDGYLLLDCLPETRQLFDHIPWVECSKELVATRRQARKNGRGDFPTQCYRDAREYVEAAVWPAHEAYVSRVEGMSACERLPAGEGEDQRLQRALRLFDGWLGERSHAAAPSGGGGVRARGARQYIECPYKHKEAAKALGARWDAGQKRWYAPSDLGPAQRGSLLAAARRGWARVGGGGGGGSGGGSGGSGSGSGGNGGSGGSGGGGGSGGSGGSGGGGGGGVAALSPEQRPSALDLAVRAQAQARCGYAHALAEIQAGRKRSCWIWWIWPAYSKVRTTGKPEYSLHDAGAALAWLHHPTLGPRLLEITRAAVHLLEKGAPSTTVFGSAVDADKFHESVSLFAVASGGHPAAHAEGNALCLAALRALGRPIHAETARHAAAGPLAAVPP
;
A
#
# COMPACT_ATOMS: atom_id res chain seq x y z
N MET A 1 2.23 -58.04 11.87
CA MET A 1 2.69 -56.98 12.79
C MET A 1 2.29 -55.65 12.17
N ASN A 2 1.23 -55.03 12.71
CA ASN A 2 0.70 -53.76 12.22
C ASN A 2 1.47 -52.61 12.89
N GLU A 3 2.07 -51.75 12.07
CA GLU A 3 2.74 -50.51 12.49
C GLU A 3 1.69 -49.41 12.71
N PRO A 4 1.77 -48.58 13.78
CA PRO A 4 0.67 -47.70 14.13
C PRO A 4 0.66 -46.44 13.25
N LYS A 5 -0.47 -46.19 12.60
CA LYS A 5 -0.81 -44.89 12.00
C LYS A 5 -0.75 -43.81 13.08
N ARG A 6 0.21 -42.88 12.98
CA ARG A 6 0.25 -41.64 13.77
C ARG A 6 -1.02 -40.82 13.49
N GLN A 7 -2.03 -40.95 14.36
CA GLN A 7 -3.12 -39.98 14.48
C GLN A 7 -2.52 -38.69 15.04
N ARG A 8 -2.49 -37.62 14.24
CA ARG A 8 -2.24 -36.26 14.73
C ARG A 8 -3.47 -35.84 15.53
N ALA A 9 -3.29 -35.62 16.82
CA ALA A 9 -4.29 -35.03 17.70
C ALA A 9 -4.70 -33.64 17.19
N SER A 10 -6.00 -33.39 17.12
CA SER A 10 -6.62 -32.12 16.77
C SER A 10 -6.46 -31.11 17.91
N ALA A 11 -5.45 -30.26 17.83
CA ALA A 11 -5.40 -29.03 18.60
C ALA A 11 -6.49 -28.07 18.07
N SER A 12 -7.28 -27.46 18.96
CA SER A 12 -8.37 -26.55 18.60
C SER A 12 -7.91 -25.44 17.63
N GLU A 13 -8.62 -25.29 16.51
CA GLU A 13 -8.33 -24.42 15.37
C GLU A 13 -8.31 -22.91 15.67
N ALA A 14 -8.68 -22.48 16.87
CA ALA A 14 -8.66 -21.08 17.32
C ALA A 14 -7.25 -20.47 17.55
N SER A 15 -6.17 -21.22 17.30
CA SER A 15 -4.78 -20.83 17.62
C SER A 15 -3.85 -20.61 16.43
N ARG A 16 -4.32 -20.75 15.18
CA ARG A 16 -3.45 -20.54 14.02
C ARG A 16 -3.15 -19.05 13.83
N GLY A 17 -1.87 -18.70 13.91
CA GLY A 17 -1.35 -17.38 13.60
C GLY A 17 -1.66 -16.94 12.15
N PRO A 18 -1.18 -15.74 11.74
CA PRO A 18 -1.39 -15.24 10.39
C PRO A 18 -0.92 -16.23 9.32
N LEU A 19 -1.74 -16.37 8.28
CA LEU A 19 -1.46 -17.20 7.10
C LEU A 19 -0.30 -16.60 6.31
N VAL A 20 0.72 -17.38 5.98
CA VAL A 20 1.84 -16.93 5.15
C VAL A 20 1.87 -17.72 3.85
N VAL A 21 1.61 -17.02 2.74
CA VAL A 21 1.66 -17.58 1.38
C VAL A 21 2.98 -17.17 0.73
N ALA A 22 3.86 -18.13 0.46
CA ALA A 22 5.19 -17.93 -0.07
C ALA A 22 5.29 -18.29 -1.56
N ILE A 23 5.13 -17.29 -2.43
CA ILE A 23 5.12 -17.46 -3.88
C ILE A 23 6.56 -17.48 -4.42
N THR A 24 6.99 -18.64 -4.91
CA THR A 24 8.35 -18.84 -5.45
C THR A 24 8.34 -19.13 -6.96
N GLY A 25 9.51 -19.09 -7.60
CA GLY A 25 9.70 -19.49 -9.00
C GLY A 25 10.83 -18.73 -9.69
N ALA A 26 11.16 -19.15 -10.92
CA ALA A 26 12.25 -18.55 -11.70
C ALA A 26 12.11 -17.03 -11.87
N SER A 27 13.22 -16.31 -12.04
CA SER A 27 13.20 -14.89 -12.41
C SER A 27 12.23 -14.64 -13.59
N CYS A 28 11.46 -13.54 -13.54
CA CYS A 28 10.48 -13.19 -14.59
C CYS A 28 9.38 -14.25 -14.86
N SER A 29 9.12 -15.19 -13.95
CA SER A 29 8.03 -16.17 -14.07
C SER A 29 6.62 -15.58 -13.89
N GLY A 30 6.50 -14.38 -13.32
CA GLY A 30 5.22 -13.72 -12.99
C GLY A 30 4.79 -13.86 -11.53
N LYS A 31 5.68 -14.33 -10.65
CA LYS A 31 5.46 -14.41 -9.19
C LYS A 31 4.99 -13.10 -8.54
N THR A 32 5.64 -11.96 -8.82
CA THR A 32 5.24 -10.65 -8.26
C THR A 32 3.87 -10.21 -8.76
N THR A 33 3.52 -10.52 -10.01
CA THR A 33 2.17 -10.27 -10.54
C THR A 33 1.13 -11.11 -9.80
N LEU A 34 1.38 -12.41 -9.60
CA LEU A 34 0.50 -13.27 -8.83
C LEU A 34 0.33 -12.78 -7.39
N ALA A 35 1.43 -12.40 -6.74
CA ALA A 35 1.42 -11.84 -5.38
C ALA A 35 0.54 -10.59 -5.27
N ARG A 36 0.72 -9.63 -6.18
CA ARG A 36 -0.08 -8.40 -6.23
C ARG A 36 -1.58 -8.69 -6.42
N LEU A 37 -1.92 -9.59 -7.34
CA LEU A 37 -3.31 -9.99 -7.58
C LEU A 37 -3.93 -10.68 -6.35
N LEU A 38 -3.14 -11.52 -5.69
CA LEU A 38 -3.55 -12.21 -4.47
C LEU A 38 -3.82 -11.22 -3.33
N VAL A 39 -2.88 -10.29 -3.08
CA VAL A 39 -3.03 -9.22 -2.09
C VAL A 39 -4.28 -8.39 -2.37
N GLN A 40 -4.48 -7.97 -3.62
CA GLN A 40 -5.66 -7.19 -4.01
C GLN A 40 -6.97 -7.94 -3.77
N ARG A 41 -6.99 -9.26 -4.01
CA ARG A 41 -8.17 -10.09 -3.78
C ARG A 41 -8.44 -10.28 -2.29
N LEU A 42 -7.42 -10.65 -1.53
CA LEU A 42 -7.52 -10.99 -0.11
C LEU A 42 -7.79 -9.79 0.78
N ALA A 43 -7.27 -8.60 0.42
CA ALA A 43 -7.52 -7.35 1.12
C ALA A 43 -9.01 -6.94 1.18
N ARG A 44 -9.88 -7.61 0.40
CA ARG A 44 -11.34 -7.44 0.46
C ARG A 44 -11.98 -8.15 1.65
N THR A 45 -11.32 -9.16 2.21
CA THR A 45 -11.86 -10.04 3.25
C THR A 45 -11.06 -9.98 4.54
N VAL A 46 -9.73 -9.84 4.45
CA VAL A 46 -8.80 -9.88 5.59
C VAL A 46 -7.73 -8.80 5.46
N SER A 47 -7.06 -8.43 6.55
CA SER A 47 -5.86 -7.58 6.47
C SER A 47 -4.70 -8.37 5.86
N VAL A 48 -4.02 -7.77 4.88
CA VAL A 48 -2.94 -8.42 4.12
C VAL A 48 -1.73 -7.50 3.98
N GLU A 49 -0.54 -8.07 4.15
CA GLU A 49 0.73 -7.40 3.87
C GLU A 49 1.51 -8.14 2.78
N HIS A 50 2.30 -7.40 2.00
CA HIS A 50 3.10 -7.94 0.90
C HIS A 50 4.59 -7.70 1.15
N VAL A 51 5.38 -8.78 1.15
CA VAL A 51 6.83 -8.75 1.34
C VAL A 51 7.53 -9.25 0.07
N GLU A 52 8.46 -8.47 -0.48
CA GLU A 52 9.21 -8.86 -1.68
C GLU A 52 10.66 -9.22 -1.32
N GLN A 53 11.14 -10.40 -1.72
CA GLN A 53 12.54 -10.82 -1.53
C GLN A 53 13.52 -9.80 -2.15
N ASP A 54 13.17 -9.21 -3.30
CA ASP A 54 14.04 -8.28 -4.02
C ASP A 54 14.35 -6.99 -3.23
N ASN A 55 13.51 -6.62 -2.25
CA ASN A 55 13.76 -5.49 -1.34
C ASN A 55 14.84 -5.79 -0.26
N HIS A 56 15.33 -7.03 -0.24
CA HIS A 56 16.28 -7.53 0.76
C HIS A 56 17.63 -7.92 0.14
N ARG A 57 17.98 -7.38 -1.02
CA ARG A 57 19.27 -7.66 -1.68
C ARG A 57 20.45 -7.04 -0.92
N ARG A 58 21.55 -7.79 -0.80
CA ARG A 58 22.85 -7.29 -0.32
C ARG A 58 23.49 -6.40 -1.39
N ARG A 59 24.08 -5.27 -1.00
CA ARG A 59 24.92 -4.44 -1.89
C ARG A 59 26.34 -5.01 -1.89
N SER A 60 26.83 -5.51 -3.02
CA SER A 60 28.21 -5.97 -3.19
C SER A 60 28.72 -5.66 -4.61
N SER A 61 29.96 -5.18 -4.71
CA SER A 61 30.65 -4.85 -5.96
C SER A 61 31.39 -6.04 -6.61
N HIS A 62 31.49 -7.19 -5.92
CA HIS A 62 32.30 -8.35 -6.34
C HIS A 62 31.48 -9.51 -6.92
N ASN A 63 30.21 -9.29 -7.26
CA ASN A 63 29.31 -10.37 -7.65
C ASN A 63 29.65 -10.89 -9.05
N ARG A 64 30.48 -11.93 -9.14
CA ARG A 64 30.95 -12.51 -10.39
C ARG A 64 30.71 -14.01 -10.42
N LEU A 65 30.40 -14.52 -11.61
CA LEU A 65 30.45 -15.95 -11.94
C LEU A 65 31.92 -16.43 -11.90
N PRO A 66 32.17 -17.76 -11.91
CA PRO A 66 33.54 -18.29 -11.96
C PRO A 66 34.36 -17.79 -13.15
N ASP A 67 33.71 -17.45 -14.26
CA ASP A 67 34.33 -16.87 -15.46
C ASP A 67 34.58 -15.35 -15.36
N GLY A 68 34.30 -14.73 -14.20
CA GLY A 68 34.49 -13.31 -13.95
C GLY A 68 33.35 -12.40 -14.41
N ARG A 69 32.33 -12.89 -15.14
CA ARG A 69 31.19 -12.06 -15.56
C ARG A 69 30.33 -11.66 -14.37
N LYS A 70 29.85 -10.41 -14.33
CA LYS A 70 29.01 -9.93 -13.23
C LYS A 70 27.67 -10.68 -13.18
N THR A 71 27.16 -11.01 -12.00
CA THR A 71 25.84 -11.65 -11.83
C THR A 71 25.06 -11.06 -10.66
N TRP A 72 23.73 -11.17 -10.71
CA TRP A 72 22.82 -10.81 -9.62
C TRP A 72 22.01 -12.00 -9.10
N GLU A 73 22.34 -13.23 -9.52
CA GLU A 73 21.56 -14.44 -9.28
C GLU A 73 22.24 -15.35 -8.25
N GLY A 74 21.54 -15.67 -7.16
CA GLY A 74 22.02 -16.61 -6.16
C GLY A 74 21.69 -16.20 -4.72
N PRO A 75 21.69 -17.17 -3.78
CA PRO A 75 21.27 -16.95 -2.40
C PRO A 75 22.18 -15.96 -1.65
N GLN A 76 23.48 -15.93 -1.98
CA GLN A 76 24.45 -15.01 -1.40
C GLN A 76 24.10 -13.52 -1.59
N PHE A 77 23.22 -13.20 -2.55
CA PHE A 77 22.79 -11.83 -2.82
C PHE A 77 21.55 -11.41 -2.04
N THR A 78 20.92 -12.31 -1.28
CA THR A 78 19.76 -12.00 -0.44
C THR A 78 20.20 -11.93 1.03
N ASP A 79 19.79 -10.87 1.71
CA ASP A 79 19.88 -10.80 3.17
C ASP A 79 18.66 -11.52 3.78
N PHE A 80 18.79 -12.84 3.95
CA PHE A 80 17.72 -13.67 4.47
C PHE A 80 17.36 -13.37 5.93
N ALA A 81 18.30 -12.85 6.73
CA ALA A 81 18.00 -12.39 8.09
C ALA A 81 17.10 -11.16 8.07
N LYS A 82 17.37 -10.20 7.17
CA LYS A 82 16.50 -9.05 6.96
C LYS A 82 15.13 -9.47 6.42
N LEU A 83 15.07 -10.42 5.48
CA LEU A 83 13.81 -10.96 4.97
C LEU A 83 12.99 -11.61 6.10
N HIS A 84 13.62 -12.43 6.94
CA HIS A 84 12.98 -13.05 8.11
C HIS A 84 12.37 -11.99 9.04
N ALA A 85 13.14 -10.95 9.37
CA ALA A 85 12.67 -9.87 10.22
C ALA A 85 11.45 -9.14 9.61
N SER A 86 11.44 -8.88 8.29
CA SER A 86 10.29 -8.27 7.61
C SER A 86 9.04 -9.17 7.65
N LEU A 87 9.22 -10.49 7.53
CA LEU A 87 8.11 -11.44 7.62
C LEU A 87 7.50 -11.51 9.02
N LEU A 88 8.33 -11.53 10.06
CA LEU A 88 7.83 -11.48 11.44
C LEU A 88 7.07 -10.18 11.74
N ASP A 89 7.50 -9.07 11.16
CA ASP A 89 6.81 -7.78 11.31
C ASP A 89 5.43 -7.82 10.66
N ALA A 90 5.37 -8.23 9.40
CA ALA A 90 4.12 -8.37 8.64
C ALA A 90 3.14 -9.30 9.38
N ARG A 91 3.62 -10.44 9.89
CA ARG A 91 2.79 -11.37 10.68
C ARG A 91 2.22 -10.71 11.94
N SER A 92 2.88 -9.74 12.55
CA SER A 92 2.37 -9.12 13.77
C SER A 92 1.18 -8.17 13.54
N CYS A 93 0.96 -7.71 12.31
CA CYS A 93 0.01 -6.63 12.01
C CYS A 93 -1.13 -7.03 11.05
N CYS A 94 -1.08 -8.22 10.45
CA CYS A 94 -2.09 -8.65 9.49
C CYS A 94 -2.57 -10.09 9.71
N ALA A 95 -3.69 -10.42 9.07
CA ALA A 95 -4.25 -11.76 9.06
C ALA A 95 -3.57 -12.68 8.04
N CYS A 96 -3.03 -12.12 6.96
CA CYS A 96 -2.32 -12.87 5.91
C CYS A 96 -1.10 -12.10 5.41
N VAL A 97 0.04 -12.77 5.30
CA VAL A 97 1.25 -12.27 4.66
C VAL A 97 1.42 -12.97 3.32
N VAL A 98 1.56 -12.20 2.25
CA VAL A 98 1.99 -12.72 0.95
C VAL A 98 3.46 -12.35 0.79
N VAL A 99 4.31 -13.32 0.52
CA VAL A 99 5.72 -13.09 0.23
C VAL A 99 6.07 -13.67 -1.12
N ASP A 100 6.78 -12.92 -1.97
CA ASP A 100 7.27 -13.42 -3.25
C ASP A 100 8.78 -13.26 -3.42
N GLY A 101 9.38 -14.22 -4.12
CA GLY A 101 10.81 -14.25 -4.33
C GLY A 101 11.25 -15.40 -5.22
N TYR A 102 12.46 -15.32 -5.77
CA TYR A 102 12.98 -16.36 -6.67
C TYR A 102 13.79 -17.44 -5.95
N LEU A 103 14.15 -17.23 -4.69
CA LEU A 103 14.92 -18.14 -3.83
C LEU A 103 14.33 -18.23 -2.42
N LEU A 104 13.00 -18.13 -2.27
CA LEU A 104 12.38 -18.08 -0.93
C LEU A 104 12.71 -19.30 -0.08
N LEU A 105 12.93 -20.47 -0.69
CA LEU A 105 13.25 -21.68 0.06
C LEU A 105 14.74 -21.82 0.40
N ASP A 106 15.63 -20.98 -0.11
CA ASP A 106 17.03 -20.88 0.36
C ASP A 106 17.14 -20.07 1.68
N CYS A 107 16.03 -19.59 2.23
CA CYS A 107 16.00 -18.81 3.46
C CYS A 107 16.41 -19.60 4.72
N LEU A 108 16.51 -18.89 5.85
CA LEU A 108 16.80 -19.49 7.16
C LEU A 108 15.73 -20.55 7.51
N PRO A 109 16.09 -21.68 8.15
CA PRO A 109 15.14 -22.73 8.52
C PRO A 109 13.91 -22.22 9.28
N GLU A 110 14.10 -21.28 10.19
CA GLU A 110 13.04 -20.66 11.01
C GLU A 110 12.12 -19.77 10.16
N THR A 111 12.63 -19.21 9.06
CA THR A 111 11.82 -18.47 8.09
C THR A 111 10.92 -19.42 7.31
N ARG A 112 11.47 -20.56 6.89
CA ARG A 112 10.73 -21.57 6.12
C ARG A 112 9.57 -22.15 6.93
N GLN A 113 9.75 -22.31 8.23
CA GLN A 113 8.70 -22.75 9.16
C GLN A 113 7.51 -21.78 9.27
N LEU A 114 7.67 -20.53 8.80
CA LEU A 114 6.56 -19.57 8.77
C LEU A 114 5.60 -19.83 7.61
N PHE A 115 6.02 -20.53 6.54
CA PHE A 115 5.25 -20.65 5.30
C PHE A 115 4.16 -21.73 5.41
N ASP A 116 2.91 -21.34 5.20
CA ASP A 116 1.77 -22.26 5.21
C ASP A 116 1.51 -22.87 3.82
N HIS A 117 1.61 -22.05 2.78
CA HIS A 117 1.42 -22.48 1.39
C HIS A 117 2.53 -21.93 0.50
N ILE A 118 3.03 -22.77 -0.42
CA ILE A 118 4.16 -22.42 -1.30
C ILE A 118 3.74 -22.60 -2.77
N PRO A 119 2.99 -21.65 -3.37
CA PRO A 119 2.72 -21.67 -4.79
C PRO A 119 4.02 -21.43 -5.57
N TRP A 120 4.37 -22.35 -6.45
CA TRP A 120 5.55 -22.25 -7.30
C TRP A 120 5.14 -21.90 -8.73
N VAL A 121 5.45 -20.69 -9.17
CA VAL A 121 5.22 -20.27 -10.55
C VAL A 121 6.27 -20.90 -11.46
N GLU A 122 5.90 -22.01 -12.09
CA GLU A 122 6.74 -22.87 -12.92
C GLU A 122 6.85 -22.30 -14.33
N CYS A 123 8.08 -22.14 -14.82
CA CYS A 123 8.34 -21.44 -16.07
C CYS A 123 9.45 -22.16 -16.83
N SER A 124 9.38 -22.19 -18.17
CA SER A 124 10.48 -22.67 -19.00
C SER A 124 11.57 -21.61 -19.14
N LYS A 125 12.79 -22.06 -19.44
CA LYS A 125 13.94 -21.21 -19.77
C LYS A 125 13.63 -20.21 -20.87
N GLU A 126 13.00 -20.69 -21.95
CA GLU A 126 12.66 -19.87 -23.10
C GLU A 126 11.66 -18.76 -22.75
N LEU A 127 10.68 -19.06 -21.89
CA LEU A 127 9.72 -18.05 -21.44
C LEU A 127 10.39 -17.01 -20.52
N VAL A 128 11.33 -17.42 -19.67
CA VAL A 128 12.15 -16.50 -18.86
C VAL A 128 12.99 -15.58 -19.77
N ALA A 129 13.66 -16.17 -20.78
CA ALA A 129 14.48 -15.45 -21.74
C ALA A 129 13.66 -14.42 -22.53
N THR A 130 12.51 -14.85 -23.08
CA THR A 130 11.58 -13.99 -23.82
C THR A 130 11.08 -12.83 -22.97
N ARG A 131 10.64 -13.09 -21.73
CA ARG A 131 10.12 -12.04 -20.84
C ARG A 131 11.21 -11.08 -20.36
N ARG A 132 12.43 -11.56 -20.10
CA ARG A 132 13.57 -10.70 -19.75
C ARG A 132 13.97 -9.81 -20.93
N GLN A 133 13.99 -10.34 -22.14
CA GLN A 133 14.29 -9.57 -23.35
C GLN A 133 13.25 -8.45 -23.59
N ALA A 134 11.98 -8.73 -23.34
CA ALA A 134 10.91 -7.73 -23.46
C ALA A 134 10.93 -6.67 -22.34
N ARG A 135 11.53 -6.97 -21.19
CA ARG A 135 11.56 -6.06 -20.04
C ARG A 135 12.44 -4.84 -20.34
N LYS A 136 11.96 -3.65 -19.97
CA LYS A 136 12.66 -2.36 -20.18
C LYS A 136 13.19 -2.17 -21.62
N ASN A 137 12.42 -2.62 -22.61
CA ASN A 137 12.77 -2.56 -24.04
C ASN A 137 14.14 -3.18 -24.36
N GLY A 138 14.51 -4.26 -23.66
CA GLY A 138 15.79 -4.96 -23.85
C GLY A 138 17.00 -4.27 -23.22
N ARG A 139 16.83 -3.13 -22.54
CA ARG A 139 17.93 -2.40 -21.89
C ARG A 139 17.79 -2.44 -20.36
N GLY A 140 18.71 -3.13 -19.69
CA GLY A 140 19.00 -2.84 -18.28
C GLY A 140 18.22 -3.64 -17.21
N ASP A 141 17.98 -4.92 -17.43
CA ASP A 141 17.66 -5.88 -16.35
C ASP A 141 18.70 -7.02 -16.24
N PHE A 142 19.93 -6.72 -16.63
CA PHE A 142 21.10 -7.58 -16.51
C PHE A 142 22.38 -6.72 -16.63
N PRO A 143 23.57 -7.25 -16.28
CA PRO A 143 24.83 -6.54 -16.44
C PRO A 143 25.25 -6.40 -17.92
N THR A 144 24.73 -5.39 -18.62
CA THR A 144 24.98 -5.17 -20.07
C THR A 144 26.45 -5.02 -20.46
N GLN A 145 27.35 -4.79 -19.49
CA GLN A 145 28.81 -4.77 -19.70
C GLN A 145 29.41 -6.17 -19.89
N CYS A 146 28.70 -7.22 -19.48
CA CYS A 146 29.21 -8.59 -19.44
C CYS A 146 28.44 -9.55 -20.37
N TYR A 147 27.33 -9.12 -20.96
CA TYR A 147 26.45 -9.96 -21.77
C TYR A 147 25.92 -9.15 -22.95
N ARG A 148 25.85 -9.77 -24.13
CA ARG A 148 25.36 -9.15 -25.37
C ARG A 148 23.88 -8.80 -25.28
N ASP A 149 23.09 -9.68 -24.68
CA ASP A 149 21.65 -9.52 -24.53
C ASP A 149 21.11 -10.26 -23.28
N ALA A 150 19.81 -10.15 -23.06
CA ALA A 150 19.17 -10.77 -21.90
C ALA A 150 19.13 -12.30 -22.01
N ARG A 151 19.12 -12.87 -23.23
CA ARG A 151 19.12 -14.32 -23.43
C ARG A 151 20.46 -14.92 -23.02
N GLU A 152 21.57 -14.28 -23.38
CA GLU A 152 22.90 -14.69 -22.94
C GLU A 152 23.03 -14.65 -21.41
N TYR A 153 22.49 -13.61 -20.76
CA TYR A 153 22.47 -13.55 -19.30
C TYR A 153 21.62 -14.67 -18.67
N VAL A 154 20.49 -15.02 -19.31
CA VAL A 154 19.67 -16.14 -18.85
C VAL A 154 20.41 -17.46 -18.95
N GLU A 155 21.09 -17.69 -20.06
CA GLU A 155 21.90 -18.89 -20.30
C GLU A 155 23.03 -19.02 -19.28
N ALA A 156 23.77 -17.93 -19.07
CA ALA A 156 25.01 -17.94 -18.29
C ALA A 156 24.80 -17.83 -16.78
N ALA A 157 23.73 -17.18 -16.31
CA ALA A 157 23.56 -16.83 -14.90
C ALA A 157 22.20 -17.22 -14.33
N VAL A 158 21.10 -16.80 -14.97
CA VAL A 158 19.75 -16.91 -14.38
C VAL A 158 19.27 -18.36 -14.32
N TRP A 159 19.39 -19.08 -15.43
CA TRP A 159 18.89 -20.45 -15.52
C TRP A 159 19.75 -21.42 -14.71
N PRO A 160 21.10 -21.38 -14.76
CA PRO A 160 21.92 -22.20 -13.87
C PRO A 160 21.63 -21.95 -12.39
N ALA A 161 21.42 -20.68 -11.98
CA ALA A 161 21.04 -20.37 -10.60
C ALA A 161 19.66 -20.92 -10.22
N HIS A 162 18.71 -20.91 -11.17
CA HIS A 162 17.38 -21.49 -10.97
C HIS A 162 17.42 -23.01 -10.86
N GLU A 163 18.18 -23.70 -11.71
CA GLU A 163 18.36 -25.16 -11.66
C GLU A 163 19.04 -25.57 -10.36
N ALA A 164 20.09 -24.85 -9.95
CA ALA A 164 20.73 -25.07 -8.68
C ALA A 164 19.76 -24.86 -7.50
N TYR A 165 18.87 -23.87 -7.58
CA TYR A 165 17.81 -23.67 -6.58
C TYR A 165 16.82 -24.84 -6.55
N VAL A 166 16.30 -25.25 -7.71
CA VAL A 166 15.38 -26.38 -7.84
C VAL A 166 15.99 -27.66 -7.25
N SER A 167 17.25 -27.96 -7.59
CA SER A 167 17.97 -29.12 -7.06
C SER A 167 18.17 -29.05 -5.54
N ARG A 168 18.51 -27.88 -4.99
CA ARG A 168 18.68 -27.72 -3.53
C ARG A 168 17.37 -27.94 -2.77
N VAL A 169 16.23 -27.55 -3.33
CA VAL A 169 14.94 -27.55 -2.62
C VAL A 169 14.05 -28.71 -3.02
N GLU A 170 14.57 -29.60 -3.86
CA GLU A 170 13.92 -30.86 -4.21
C GLU A 170 13.65 -31.67 -2.93
N GLY A 171 12.39 -32.03 -2.72
CA GLY A 171 11.95 -32.74 -1.51
C GLY A 171 11.79 -31.88 -0.24
N MET A 172 12.14 -30.59 -0.24
CA MET A 172 12.11 -29.77 0.98
C MET A 172 10.72 -29.26 1.41
N SER A 173 9.70 -29.30 0.54
CA SER A 173 8.30 -28.95 0.84
C SER A 173 7.39 -29.33 -0.33
N ALA A 174 6.13 -29.68 -0.06
CA ALA A 174 5.12 -29.87 -1.11
C ALA A 174 4.74 -28.51 -1.72
N CYS A 175 5.40 -28.15 -2.82
CA CYS A 175 5.09 -26.93 -3.58
C CYS A 175 4.01 -27.22 -4.62
N GLU A 176 2.98 -26.38 -4.69
CA GLU A 176 1.98 -26.46 -5.77
C GLU A 176 2.57 -25.81 -7.02
N ARG A 177 2.68 -26.56 -8.12
CA ARG A 177 3.21 -26.06 -9.39
C ARG A 177 2.11 -25.33 -10.17
N LEU A 178 2.32 -24.04 -10.41
CA LEU A 178 1.43 -23.14 -11.16
C LEU A 178 2.10 -22.72 -12.48
N PRO A 179 1.61 -23.18 -13.64
CA PRO A 179 2.22 -22.87 -14.94
C PRO A 179 2.27 -21.38 -15.26
N ALA A 180 3.45 -20.87 -15.58
CA ALA A 180 3.68 -19.47 -15.95
C ALA A 180 3.05 -19.07 -17.29
N GLY A 181 2.70 -20.05 -18.13
CA GLY A 181 2.02 -19.86 -19.41
C GLY A 181 0.50 -19.71 -19.30
N GLU A 182 -0.11 -20.04 -18.15
CA GLU A 182 -1.55 -19.89 -17.95
C GLU A 182 -1.94 -18.42 -17.73
N GLY A 183 -3.21 -18.06 -18.00
CA GLY A 183 -3.70 -16.69 -17.79
C GLY A 183 -3.61 -16.23 -16.33
N GLU A 184 -3.43 -14.92 -16.11
CA GLU A 184 -3.23 -14.36 -14.76
C GLU A 184 -4.38 -14.70 -13.80
N ASP A 185 -5.63 -14.59 -14.26
CA ASP A 185 -6.81 -14.93 -13.48
C ASP A 185 -6.89 -16.42 -13.16
N GLN A 186 -6.57 -17.28 -14.13
CA GLN A 186 -6.55 -18.73 -13.92
C GLN A 186 -5.54 -19.11 -12.83
N ARG A 187 -4.34 -18.51 -12.89
CA ARG A 187 -3.31 -18.72 -11.88
C ARG A 187 -3.72 -18.21 -10.50
N LEU A 188 -4.34 -17.03 -10.45
CA LEU A 188 -4.89 -16.47 -9.22
C LEU A 188 -5.91 -17.41 -8.58
N GLN A 189 -6.84 -17.95 -9.37
CA GLN A 189 -7.84 -18.90 -8.87
C GLN A 189 -7.21 -20.18 -8.32
N ARG A 190 -6.20 -20.73 -9.00
CA ARG A 190 -5.45 -21.88 -8.50
C ARG A 190 -4.75 -21.57 -7.18
N ALA A 191 -4.12 -20.41 -7.06
CA ALA A 191 -3.42 -20.00 -5.85
C ALA A 191 -4.39 -19.84 -4.67
N LEU A 192 -5.57 -19.24 -4.87
CA LEU A 192 -6.59 -19.08 -3.83
C LEU A 192 -7.08 -20.43 -3.28
N ARG A 193 -7.30 -21.41 -4.17
CA ARG A 193 -7.77 -22.75 -3.79
C ARG A 193 -6.88 -23.46 -2.78
N LEU A 194 -5.60 -23.13 -2.73
CA LEU A 194 -4.67 -23.74 -1.78
C LEU A 194 -5.04 -23.49 -0.32
N PHE A 195 -5.78 -22.41 -0.05
CA PHE A 195 -6.16 -21.99 1.29
C PHE A 195 -7.63 -21.57 1.38
N ASP A 196 -8.48 -22.15 0.52
CA ASP A 196 -9.94 -21.94 0.55
C ASP A 196 -10.56 -22.33 1.89
N GLY A 197 -10.06 -23.38 2.55
CA GLY A 197 -10.52 -23.77 3.89
C GLY A 197 -10.30 -22.64 4.91
N TRP A 198 -9.10 -22.05 4.91
CA TRP A 198 -8.77 -20.91 5.76
C TRP A 198 -9.61 -19.66 5.43
N LEU A 199 -9.92 -19.43 4.15
CA LEU A 199 -10.81 -18.35 3.72
C LEU A 199 -12.26 -18.61 4.12
N GLY A 200 -12.72 -19.85 4.02
CA GLY A 200 -14.07 -20.29 4.35
C GLY A 200 -14.38 -20.14 5.83
N GLU A 201 -13.48 -20.56 6.71
CA GLU A 201 -13.60 -20.38 8.17
C GLU A 201 -13.81 -18.91 8.55
N ARG A 202 -13.09 -18.00 7.89
CA ARG A 202 -13.17 -16.55 8.13
C ARG A 202 -14.33 -15.86 7.39
N SER A 203 -14.94 -16.56 6.42
CA SER A 203 -16.17 -16.14 5.75
C SER A 203 -17.43 -16.63 6.50
N HIS A 204 -17.35 -17.79 7.17
CA HIS A 204 -18.46 -18.42 7.91
C HIS A 204 -18.58 -17.97 9.38
N ALA A 205 -17.56 -17.35 9.97
CA ALA A 205 -17.64 -16.70 11.28
C ALA A 205 -18.65 -15.51 11.35
N ALA A 206 -19.41 -15.27 10.28
CA ALA A 206 -20.37 -14.18 10.12
C ALA A 206 -21.87 -14.59 10.24
N ALA A 207 -22.22 -15.85 10.57
CA ALA A 207 -23.64 -16.27 10.74
C ALA A 207 -23.95 -16.69 12.20
N PRO A 208 -25.08 -16.25 12.82
CA PRO A 208 -25.37 -16.55 14.23
C PRO A 208 -26.33 -17.74 14.39
N SER A 209 -25.98 -18.69 15.25
CA SER A 209 -26.94 -19.59 15.93
C SER A 209 -26.71 -19.52 17.43
N GLY A 210 -27.80 -19.39 18.19
CA GLY A 210 -27.79 -18.93 19.57
C GLY A 210 -27.64 -20.00 20.64
N GLY A 211 -27.30 -19.52 21.85
CA GLY A 211 -27.57 -20.20 23.12
C GLY A 211 -26.33 -20.65 23.89
N GLY A 212 -25.88 -19.84 24.85
CA GLY A 212 -25.06 -20.31 25.98
C GLY A 212 -23.71 -19.63 26.20
N GLY A 213 -23.72 -18.48 26.89
CA GLY A 213 -22.76 -18.29 27.98
C GLY A 213 -21.28 -18.00 27.69
N VAL A 214 -20.94 -17.24 26.64
CA VAL A 214 -19.78 -16.32 26.66
C VAL A 214 -20.20 -15.05 25.92
N ARG A 215 -20.20 -13.89 26.57
CA ARG A 215 -20.65 -12.62 25.96
C ARG A 215 -19.75 -12.24 24.78
N ALA A 216 -20.14 -12.62 23.58
CA ALA A 216 -19.60 -12.08 22.33
C ALA A 216 -19.96 -10.59 22.23
N ARG A 217 -18.95 -9.71 22.07
CA ARG A 217 -19.15 -8.28 21.86
C ARG A 217 -19.89 -8.05 20.53
N GLY A 218 -21.14 -7.63 20.65
CA GLY A 218 -22.15 -7.60 19.58
C GLY A 218 -21.86 -6.66 18.41
N ALA A 219 -22.52 -6.98 17.29
CA ALA A 219 -22.46 -6.29 16.01
C ALA A 219 -22.71 -4.77 16.11
N ARG A 220 -21.90 -4.01 15.37
CA ARG A 220 -21.92 -2.54 15.30
C ARG A 220 -23.02 -2.08 14.33
N GLN A 221 -23.95 -1.24 14.78
CA GLN A 221 -24.96 -0.64 13.90
C GLN A 221 -24.42 0.67 13.32
N TYR A 222 -24.00 0.65 12.06
CA TYR A 222 -23.44 1.83 11.39
C TYR A 222 -24.52 2.88 11.09
N ILE A 223 -24.15 4.13 11.27
CA ILE A 223 -24.95 5.32 11.00
C ILE A 223 -24.23 6.21 10.01
N GLU A 224 -24.99 6.93 9.20
CA GLU A 224 -24.44 7.90 8.26
C GLU A 224 -24.26 9.25 8.97
N CYS A 225 -23.02 9.73 9.05
CA CYS A 225 -22.69 11.01 9.68
C CYS A 225 -21.60 11.71 8.86
N PRO A 226 -21.95 12.77 8.11
CA PRO A 226 -20.98 13.64 7.45
C PRO A 226 -19.98 14.24 8.46
N TYR A 227 -18.74 14.48 8.04
CA TYR A 227 -17.65 14.91 8.93
C TYR A 227 -18.00 16.17 9.74
N LYS A 228 -18.73 17.13 9.15
CA LYS A 228 -19.17 18.37 9.83
C LYS A 228 -20.03 18.15 11.07
N HIS A 229 -20.64 16.97 11.23
CA HIS A 229 -21.50 16.64 12.38
C HIS A 229 -20.87 15.62 13.34
N LYS A 230 -19.56 15.33 13.19
CA LYS A 230 -18.85 14.34 14.02
C LYS A 230 -18.97 14.60 15.53
N GLU A 231 -18.97 15.85 15.95
CA GLU A 231 -19.06 16.19 17.38
C GLU A 231 -20.49 16.01 17.92
N ALA A 232 -21.52 16.28 17.11
CA ALA A 232 -22.91 15.99 17.45
C ALA A 232 -23.19 14.48 17.52
N ALA A 233 -22.58 13.69 16.61
CA ALA A 233 -22.66 12.23 16.65
C ALA A 233 -21.97 11.64 17.88
N LYS A 234 -20.77 12.13 18.23
CA LYS A 234 -20.08 11.74 19.47
C LYS A 234 -20.86 12.12 20.72
N ALA A 235 -21.47 13.30 20.76
CA ALA A 235 -22.28 13.76 21.90
C ALA A 235 -23.51 12.87 22.15
N LEU A 236 -24.08 12.29 21.09
CA LEU A 236 -25.15 11.29 21.17
C LEU A 236 -24.65 9.85 21.36
N GLY A 237 -23.33 9.67 21.53
CA GLY A 237 -22.70 8.40 21.88
C GLY A 237 -22.23 7.54 20.70
N ALA A 238 -22.16 8.07 19.48
CA ALA A 238 -21.59 7.35 18.33
C ALA A 238 -20.07 7.21 18.45
N ARG A 239 -19.54 6.08 17.97
CA ARG A 239 -18.10 5.81 17.87
C ARG A 239 -17.69 5.64 16.41
N TRP A 240 -16.43 5.95 16.10
CA TRP A 240 -15.89 5.78 14.76
C TRP A 240 -15.27 4.39 14.61
N ASP A 241 -15.69 3.66 13.59
CA ASP A 241 -15.04 2.43 13.18
C ASP A 241 -14.01 2.73 12.10
N ALA A 242 -12.74 2.72 12.48
CA ALA A 242 -11.64 3.01 11.57
C ALA A 242 -11.46 1.93 10.48
N GLY A 243 -11.93 0.70 10.71
CA GLY A 243 -11.87 -0.39 9.74
C GLY A 243 -12.94 -0.27 8.66
N GLN A 244 -14.17 0.10 9.05
CA GLN A 244 -15.30 0.28 8.10
C GLN A 244 -15.46 1.73 7.61
N LYS A 245 -14.68 2.67 8.15
CA LYS A 245 -14.77 4.11 7.88
C LYS A 245 -16.20 4.66 8.02
N ARG A 246 -16.90 4.23 9.06
CA ARG A 246 -18.27 4.68 9.34
C ARG A 246 -18.45 4.92 10.82
N TRP A 247 -19.30 5.89 11.14
CA TRP A 247 -19.80 6.07 12.49
C TRP A 247 -20.74 4.91 12.83
N TYR A 248 -20.75 4.45 14.07
CA TYR A 248 -21.68 3.42 14.54
C TYR A 248 -22.23 3.73 15.92
N ALA A 249 -23.45 3.25 16.19
CA ALA A 249 -24.03 3.22 17.51
C ALA A 249 -23.46 2.00 18.27
N PRO A 250 -22.73 2.20 19.38
CA PRO A 250 -22.19 1.10 20.18
C PRO A 250 -23.32 0.23 20.76
N SER A 251 -23.11 -1.08 20.89
CA SER A 251 -24.12 -2.03 21.39
C SER A 251 -24.46 -1.84 22.87
N ASP A 252 -23.58 -1.17 23.62
CA ASP A 252 -23.73 -0.73 25.02
C ASP A 252 -24.46 0.62 25.19
N LEU A 253 -24.85 1.30 24.11
CA LEU A 253 -25.54 2.59 24.17
C LEU A 253 -27.00 2.46 24.70
N GLY A 254 -27.38 3.26 25.71
CA GLY A 254 -28.69 3.21 26.35
C GLY A 254 -29.87 3.53 25.40
N PRO A 255 -31.09 2.99 25.64
CA PRO A 255 -32.20 3.05 24.68
C PRO A 255 -32.59 4.47 24.24
N ALA A 256 -32.62 5.43 25.16
CA ALA A 256 -32.97 6.83 24.88
C ALA A 256 -31.90 7.56 24.04
N GLN A 257 -30.61 7.33 24.33
CA GLN A 257 -29.50 7.90 23.56
C GLN A 257 -29.40 7.27 22.18
N ARG A 258 -29.57 5.95 22.07
CA ARG A 258 -29.64 5.24 20.79
C ARG A 258 -30.80 5.73 19.93
N GLY A 259 -31.98 5.93 20.51
CA GLY A 259 -33.14 6.51 19.82
C GLY A 259 -32.85 7.90 19.26
N SER A 260 -32.22 8.76 20.06
CA SER A 260 -31.84 10.12 19.66
C SER A 260 -30.77 10.13 18.55
N LEU A 261 -29.75 9.28 18.67
CA LEU A 261 -28.68 9.13 17.68
C LEU A 261 -29.21 8.64 16.31
N LEU A 262 -30.08 7.63 16.32
CA LEU A 262 -30.67 7.10 15.10
C LEU A 262 -31.67 8.08 14.47
N ALA A 263 -32.42 8.83 15.29
CA ALA A 263 -33.31 9.88 14.80
C ALA A 263 -32.54 11.05 14.17
N ALA A 264 -31.39 11.43 14.73
CA ALA A 264 -30.49 12.44 14.17
C ALA A 264 -29.89 12.02 12.83
N ALA A 265 -29.42 10.76 12.73
CA ALA A 265 -28.88 10.21 11.50
C ALA A 265 -29.94 10.17 10.37
N ARG A 266 -31.19 9.78 10.69
CA ARG A 266 -32.29 9.75 9.70
C ARG A 266 -32.74 11.13 9.22
N ARG A 267 -32.60 12.16 10.05
CA ARG A 267 -32.98 13.55 9.72
C ARG A 267 -31.83 14.38 9.15
N GLY A 268 -30.68 13.75 8.83
CA GLY A 268 -29.55 14.44 8.20
C GLY A 268 -28.84 15.46 9.10
N TRP A 269 -28.88 15.28 10.42
CA TRP A 269 -28.14 16.08 11.41
C TRP A 269 -28.47 17.59 11.49
N ALA A 270 -29.45 18.09 10.74
CA ALA A 270 -29.75 19.51 10.57
C ALA A 270 -30.35 20.23 11.80
N ARG A 271 -30.65 19.52 12.91
CA ARG A 271 -31.24 20.09 14.14
C ARG A 271 -30.55 19.73 15.44
N VAL A 272 -29.35 19.13 15.40
CA VAL A 272 -28.68 18.59 16.62
C VAL A 272 -27.84 19.65 17.37
N GLY A 273 -27.79 20.90 16.90
CA GLY A 273 -27.15 22.01 17.61
C GLY A 273 -28.18 22.90 18.29
N GLY A 274 -28.32 22.79 19.61
CA GLY A 274 -29.02 23.78 20.43
C GLY A 274 -29.73 23.19 21.63
N GLY A 275 -29.01 22.98 22.73
CA GLY A 275 -29.60 22.59 24.01
C GLY A 275 -28.67 22.95 25.17
N GLY A 276 -28.73 24.21 25.62
CA GLY A 276 -28.15 24.65 26.88
C GLY A 276 -27.95 26.16 27.01
N GLY A 277 -28.99 26.90 27.44
CA GLY A 277 -28.83 28.11 28.27
C GLY A 277 -29.33 29.47 27.74
N GLY A 278 -30.60 29.79 28.03
CA GLY A 278 -31.06 31.13 28.49
C GLY A 278 -31.22 32.27 27.47
N GLY A 279 -32.45 32.76 27.30
CA GLY A 279 -32.71 34.09 26.73
C GLY A 279 -34.03 34.22 25.98
N SER A 280 -35.06 34.68 26.67
CA SER A 280 -36.40 35.03 26.20
C SER A 280 -36.39 36.07 25.07
N GLY A 281 -37.32 35.97 24.11
CA GLY A 281 -37.66 37.07 23.20
C GLY A 281 -38.36 36.59 21.93
N GLY A 282 -39.68 36.83 21.84
CA GLY A 282 -40.53 36.39 20.74
C GLY A 282 -40.38 37.19 19.43
N GLY A 283 -41.02 36.69 18.37
CA GLY A 283 -41.15 37.41 17.10
C GLY A 283 -41.61 36.51 15.95
N SER A 284 -42.83 36.76 15.48
CA SER A 284 -43.67 36.00 14.56
C SER A 284 -43.47 36.31 13.06
N GLY A 285 -43.96 35.41 12.20
CA GLY A 285 -44.34 35.64 10.79
C GLY A 285 -43.32 35.10 9.78
N GLY A 286 -43.67 34.47 8.65
CA GLY A 286 -44.94 34.27 7.98
C GLY A 286 -44.70 33.47 6.69
N SER A 287 -45.77 32.85 6.19
CA SER A 287 -45.87 31.92 5.06
C SER A 287 -45.58 32.54 3.69
N GLY A 288 -45.25 31.70 2.70
CA GLY A 288 -45.20 32.10 1.29
C GLY A 288 -45.09 30.93 0.32
N SER A 289 -46.24 30.39 -0.07
CA SER A 289 -46.47 29.44 -1.15
C SER A 289 -46.34 30.10 -2.54
N GLY A 290 -45.93 29.33 -3.55
CA GLY A 290 -45.91 29.78 -4.94
C GLY A 290 -45.75 28.62 -5.92
N SER A 291 -46.84 28.29 -6.61
CA SER A 291 -47.04 27.20 -7.57
C SER A 291 -47.19 27.70 -9.00
N GLY A 292 -46.93 26.83 -9.98
CA GLY A 292 -47.30 26.97 -11.41
C GLY A 292 -46.09 26.93 -12.33
N GLY A 293 -46.04 26.25 -13.49
CA GLY A 293 -47.04 25.50 -14.23
C GLY A 293 -46.71 25.52 -15.74
N ASN A 294 -46.39 24.35 -16.29
CA ASN A 294 -46.73 23.78 -17.62
C ASN A 294 -46.34 24.39 -19.00
N GLY A 295 -46.11 23.47 -19.96
CA GLY A 295 -46.06 23.62 -21.44
C GLY A 295 -44.75 23.06 -22.03
N GLY A 296 -44.65 21.91 -22.75
CA GLY A 296 -45.37 21.44 -23.95
C GLY A 296 -44.77 22.11 -25.20
N SER A 297 -44.31 21.52 -26.31
CA SER A 297 -44.37 20.18 -26.94
C SER A 297 -43.74 20.31 -28.36
N GLY A 298 -43.35 19.18 -29.00
CA GLY A 298 -43.06 19.04 -30.46
C GLY A 298 -41.58 18.78 -30.77
N GLY A 299 -41.12 17.66 -31.34
CA GLY A 299 -41.54 16.93 -32.56
C GLY A 299 -40.67 17.43 -33.75
N SER A 300 -40.06 16.67 -34.68
CA SER A 300 -40.08 15.26 -35.09
C SER A 300 -39.01 15.07 -36.19
N GLY A 301 -38.60 13.81 -36.44
CA GLY A 301 -38.09 13.31 -37.75
C GLY A 301 -36.57 13.32 -37.96
N GLY A 302 -35.93 12.30 -38.52
CA GLY A 302 -36.40 11.02 -39.08
C GLY A 302 -35.31 10.38 -39.96
N GLY A 303 -35.25 9.04 -39.98
CA GLY A 303 -34.66 8.17 -41.02
C GLY A 303 -33.14 8.12 -41.10
N GLY A 304 -32.44 7.00 -41.30
CA GLY A 304 -32.79 5.63 -41.66
C GLY A 304 -31.50 4.96 -42.16
N GLY A 305 -31.33 3.65 -42.02
CA GLY A 305 -30.13 2.96 -42.55
C GLY A 305 -29.87 1.59 -41.94
N SER A 306 -30.48 0.58 -42.56
CA SER A 306 -30.39 -0.86 -42.29
C SER A 306 -29.07 -1.53 -42.72
N GLY A 307 -28.73 -2.63 -42.05
CA GLY A 307 -27.78 -3.67 -42.49
C GLY A 307 -27.23 -4.44 -41.28
N GLY A 308 -27.76 -5.61 -40.92
CA GLY A 308 -27.37 -6.90 -41.50
C GLY A 308 -26.33 -7.57 -40.58
N SER A 309 -26.77 -8.33 -39.57
CA SER A 309 -26.66 -9.80 -39.46
C SER A 309 -25.27 -10.35 -39.11
N GLY A 310 -25.19 -11.08 -37.98
CA GLY A 310 -24.22 -12.17 -37.82
C GLY A 310 -23.61 -12.33 -36.43
N GLY A 311 -24.11 -13.30 -35.66
CA GLY A 311 -23.24 -14.31 -35.05
C GLY A 311 -22.68 -14.08 -33.65
N SER A 312 -23.21 -14.90 -32.74
CA SER A 312 -22.45 -15.66 -31.72
C SER A 312 -22.13 -14.96 -30.39
N GLY A 313 -22.81 -15.46 -29.35
CA GLY A 313 -22.59 -15.09 -27.96
C GLY A 313 -21.17 -15.38 -27.47
N GLY A 314 -20.65 -14.44 -26.69
CA GLY A 314 -19.49 -14.59 -25.83
C GLY A 314 -19.89 -14.11 -24.44
N GLY A 315 -19.72 -14.99 -23.45
CA GLY A 315 -20.17 -14.80 -22.07
C GLY A 315 -19.66 -13.51 -21.44
N GLY A 316 -20.53 -12.90 -20.63
CA GLY A 316 -20.26 -11.68 -19.88
C GLY A 316 -19.03 -11.84 -18.98
N GLY A 317 -17.92 -11.25 -19.40
CA GLY A 317 -16.84 -10.87 -18.51
C GLY A 317 -17.37 -9.85 -17.52
N GLY A 318 -17.58 -10.28 -16.28
CA GLY A 318 -17.78 -9.38 -15.15
C GLY A 318 -16.51 -8.58 -14.92
N GLY A 319 -16.34 -7.51 -15.70
CA GLY A 319 -15.30 -6.53 -15.51
C GLY A 319 -15.38 -6.03 -14.07
N VAL A 320 -14.29 -6.20 -13.33
CA VAL A 320 -14.11 -5.52 -12.05
C VAL A 320 -14.24 -4.01 -12.33
N ALA A 321 -15.35 -3.41 -11.91
CA ALA A 321 -15.50 -1.96 -11.96
C ALA A 321 -14.30 -1.36 -11.23
N ALA A 322 -13.43 -0.65 -11.96
CA ALA A 322 -12.35 0.09 -11.37
C ALA A 322 -12.96 1.05 -10.34
N LEU A 323 -12.44 1.04 -9.10
CA LEU A 323 -12.84 2.02 -8.10
C LEU A 323 -12.78 3.41 -8.73
N SER A 324 -13.85 4.17 -8.59
CA SER A 324 -13.92 5.56 -9.04
C SER A 324 -12.70 6.31 -8.50
N PRO A 325 -12.10 7.26 -9.25
CA PRO A 325 -10.91 8.01 -8.82
C PRO A 325 -11.01 8.57 -7.38
N GLU A 326 -12.22 8.92 -6.97
CA GLU A 326 -12.61 9.49 -5.68
C GLU A 326 -12.55 8.49 -4.51
N GLN A 327 -12.53 7.18 -4.79
CA GLN A 327 -12.51 6.11 -3.80
C GLN A 327 -11.10 5.59 -3.51
N ARG A 328 -10.07 6.06 -4.24
CA ARG A 328 -8.67 5.65 -4.01
C ARG A 328 -8.10 6.42 -2.80
N PRO A 329 -7.39 5.75 -1.88
CA PRO A 329 -6.73 6.43 -0.76
C PRO A 329 -5.71 7.43 -1.29
N SER A 330 -5.70 8.64 -0.71
CA SER A 330 -4.77 9.69 -1.09
C SER A 330 -3.32 9.33 -0.70
N ALA A 331 -2.33 10.00 -1.30
CA ALA A 331 -0.93 9.84 -0.89
C ALA A 331 -0.71 10.13 0.61
N LEU A 332 -1.48 11.06 1.18
CA LEU A 332 -1.46 11.37 2.61
C LEU A 332 -2.00 10.20 3.45
N ASP A 333 -3.13 9.60 3.05
CA ASP A 333 -3.70 8.44 3.76
C ASP A 333 -2.72 7.25 3.77
N LEU A 334 -2.08 7.00 2.62
CA LEU A 334 -1.07 5.94 2.50
C LEU A 334 0.13 6.25 3.39
N ALA A 335 0.62 7.50 3.40
CA ALA A 335 1.73 7.91 4.24
C ALA A 335 1.43 7.76 5.73
N VAL A 336 0.23 8.14 6.20
CA VAL A 336 -0.17 7.98 7.60
C VAL A 336 -0.12 6.51 8.02
N ARG A 337 -0.62 5.60 7.16
CA ARG A 337 -0.60 4.16 7.42
C ARG A 337 0.84 3.63 7.47
N ALA A 338 1.66 3.96 6.48
CA ALA A 338 3.05 3.50 6.42
C ALA A 338 3.87 4.03 7.61
N GLN A 339 3.65 5.28 8.01
CA GLN A 339 4.31 5.86 9.18
C GLN A 339 3.85 5.27 10.52
N ALA A 340 2.75 4.52 10.57
CA ALA A 340 2.28 3.86 11.79
C ALA A 340 2.91 2.47 12.03
N GLN A 341 3.66 1.93 11.06
CA GLN A 341 4.29 0.60 11.16
C GLN A 341 5.45 0.60 12.17
N ALA A 342 5.61 -0.49 12.92
CA ALA A 342 6.57 -0.55 14.03
C ALA A 342 8.04 -0.58 13.56
N ARG A 343 8.37 -1.32 12.49
CA ARG A 343 9.77 -1.53 12.05
C ARG A 343 10.22 -0.70 10.86
N CYS A 344 9.32 0.02 10.21
CA CYS A 344 9.63 0.89 9.07
C CYS A 344 8.76 2.17 9.03
N GLY A 345 7.97 2.41 10.07
CA GLY A 345 7.21 3.65 10.22
C GLY A 345 8.05 4.78 10.82
N TYR A 346 7.36 5.82 11.28
CA TYR A 346 7.98 7.09 11.67
C TYR A 346 8.97 6.96 12.82
N ALA A 347 8.60 6.25 13.90
CA ALA A 347 9.45 6.11 15.08
C ALA A 347 10.80 5.46 14.72
N HIS A 348 10.78 4.46 13.82
CA HIS A 348 12.00 3.80 13.35
C HIS A 348 12.84 4.72 12.45
N ALA A 349 12.20 5.44 11.52
CA ALA A 349 12.88 6.39 10.65
C ALA A 349 13.58 7.51 11.45
N LEU A 350 12.89 8.08 12.44
CA LEU A 350 13.44 9.11 13.32
C LEU A 350 14.63 8.57 14.11
N ALA A 351 14.53 7.38 14.70
CA ALA A 351 15.61 6.76 15.44
C ALA A 351 16.86 6.51 14.57
N GLU A 352 16.70 6.09 13.32
CA GLU A 352 17.83 5.94 12.39
C GLU A 352 18.51 7.27 12.06
N ILE A 353 17.72 8.32 11.80
CA ILE A 353 18.27 9.64 11.54
C ILE A 353 18.96 10.19 12.79
N GLN A 354 18.36 10.09 13.98
CA GLN A 354 19.01 10.51 15.23
C GLN A 354 20.30 9.73 15.51
N ALA A 355 20.38 8.46 15.11
CA ALA A 355 21.60 7.65 15.16
C ALA A 355 22.64 8.02 14.09
N GLY A 356 22.38 9.02 13.24
CA GLY A 356 23.31 9.55 12.26
C GLY A 356 23.26 8.90 10.88
N ARG A 357 22.43 7.87 10.67
CA ARG A 357 22.40 7.15 9.40
C ARG A 357 21.10 6.37 9.17
N LYS A 358 20.44 6.67 8.06
CA LYS A 358 19.39 5.83 7.47
C LYS A 358 19.92 4.46 7.05
N ARG A 359 19.19 3.39 7.40
CA ARG A 359 19.53 1.98 7.12
C ARG A 359 18.37 1.18 6.51
N SER A 360 17.13 1.58 6.75
CA SER A 360 15.94 0.85 6.30
C SER A 360 15.11 1.59 5.25
N CYS A 361 14.03 0.96 4.80
CA CYS A 361 13.34 1.27 3.55
C CYS A 361 12.08 2.10 3.80
N TRP A 362 12.22 3.40 4.12
CA TRP A 362 11.07 4.24 4.54
C TRP A 362 11.00 5.62 3.88
N ILE A 363 11.93 5.93 2.97
CA ILE A 363 12.12 7.30 2.46
C ILE A 363 10.85 7.87 1.81
N TRP A 364 9.99 7.03 1.20
CA TRP A 364 8.79 7.43 0.42
C TRP A 364 7.66 8.05 1.22
N TRP A 365 7.36 7.54 2.40
CA TRP A 365 6.31 8.07 3.26
C TRP A 365 6.82 9.05 4.31
N ILE A 366 8.13 9.35 4.31
CA ILE A 366 8.75 10.34 5.22
C ILE A 366 9.13 11.62 4.47
N TRP A 367 9.90 11.49 3.38
CA TRP A 367 10.25 12.58 2.47
C TRP A 367 9.75 12.24 1.06
N PRO A 368 8.45 12.48 0.77
CA PRO A 368 7.84 12.07 -0.49
C PRO A 368 8.46 12.78 -1.69
N ALA A 369 8.43 12.10 -2.84
CA ALA A 369 8.96 12.65 -4.09
C ALA A 369 7.93 13.56 -4.77
N TYR A 370 8.41 14.56 -5.51
CA TYR A 370 7.56 15.28 -6.45
C TYR A 370 7.46 14.46 -7.75
N SER A 371 6.24 14.06 -8.15
CA SER A 371 6.04 13.15 -9.28
C SER A 371 6.54 13.70 -10.62
N LYS A 372 6.72 15.02 -10.73
CA LYS A 372 7.28 15.68 -11.92
C LYS A 372 8.81 15.67 -11.97
N VAL A 373 9.47 15.44 -10.84
CA VAL A 373 10.94 15.48 -10.71
C VAL A 373 11.53 14.08 -10.67
N ARG A 374 10.86 13.12 -10.04
CA ARG A 374 11.39 11.76 -9.84
C ARG A 374 10.35 10.69 -10.14
N THR A 375 10.76 9.74 -10.98
CA THR A 375 10.14 8.40 -11.04
C THR A 375 10.71 7.54 -9.92
N THR A 376 9.84 6.90 -9.15
CA THR A 376 10.21 6.19 -7.92
C THR A 376 9.60 4.79 -7.88
N GLY A 377 10.21 3.86 -7.14
CA GLY A 377 9.72 2.48 -6.97
C GLY A 377 8.44 2.36 -6.11
N LYS A 378 7.99 3.45 -5.50
CA LYS A 378 6.73 3.55 -4.74
C LYS A 378 5.95 4.81 -5.17
N PRO A 379 5.46 4.87 -6.42
CA PRO A 379 4.81 6.07 -6.98
C PRO A 379 3.52 6.48 -6.25
N GLU A 380 2.90 5.56 -5.51
CA GLU A 380 1.70 5.78 -4.71
C GLU A 380 1.87 6.78 -3.55
N TYR A 381 3.12 7.08 -3.14
CA TYR A 381 3.42 8.11 -2.14
C TYR A 381 3.90 9.44 -2.74
N SER A 382 4.01 9.53 -4.06
CA SER A 382 4.47 10.77 -4.71
C SER A 382 3.43 11.88 -4.57
N LEU A 383 3.90 13.10 -4.37
CA LEU A 383 3.06 14.28 -4.41
C LEU A 383 3.01 14.82 -5.84
N HIS A 384 1.82 15.26 -6.26
CA HIS A 384 1.58 15.64 -7.65
C HIS A 384 1.59 17.15 -7.91
N ASP A 385 1.44 17.95 -6.85
CA ASP A 385 1.33 19.39 -6.92
C ASP A 385 1.64 20.07 -5.56
N ALA A 386 1.60 21.40 -5.57
CA ALA A 386 1.70 22.30 -4.43
C ALA A 386 0.72 21.98 -3.30
N GLY A 387 -0.54 21.76 -3.67
CA GLY A 387 -1.65 21.60 -2.75
C GLY A 387 -1.45 20.34 -1.92
N ALA A 388 -0.98 19.26 -2.54
CA ALA A 388 -0.62 18.03 -1.85
C ALA A 388 0.54 18.23 -0.86
N ALA A 389 1.54 19.04 -1.20
CA ALA A 389 2.65 19.38 -0.29
C ALA A 389 2.20 20.26 0.88
N LEU A 390 1.36 21.27 0.62
CA LEU A 390 0.75 22.09 1.68
C LEU A 390 -0.18 21.27 2.57
N ALA A 391 -1.01 20.41 1.98
CA ALA A 391 -1.87 19.50 2.72
C ALA A 391 -1.06 18.56 3.62
N TRP A 392 0.10 18.08 3.16
CA TRP A 392 1.01 17.28 3.98
C TRP A 392 1.56 18.07 5.16
N LEU A 393 1.99 19.32 4.94
CA LEU A 393 2.48 20.20 6.01
C LEU A 393 1.39 20.54 7.04
N HIS A 394 0.16 20.78 6.60
CA HIS A 394 -0.98 21.06 7.48
C HIS A 394 -1.63 19.81 8.07
N HIS A 395 -1.23 18.61 7.64
CA HIS A 395 -1.81 17.38 8.15
C HIS A 395 -1.37 17.16 9.62
N PRO A 396 -2.30 16.92 10.56
CA PRO A 396 -2.03 16.90 12.00
C PRO A 396 -1.01 15.84 12.44
N THR A 397 -0.84 14.78 11.65
CA THR A 397 0.19 13.75 11.89
C THR A 397 1.44 13.94 11.04
N LEU A 398 1.30 14.30 9.76
CA LEU A 398 2.41 14.21 8.80
C LEU A 398 3.30 15.45 8.86
N GLY A 399 2.69 16.63 9.04
CA GLY A 399 3.39 17.90 9.20
C GLY A 399 4.37 17.86 10.36
N PRO A 400 3.92 17.65 11.62
CA PRO A 400 4.81 17.62 12.79
C PRO A 400 5.96 16.62 12.64
N ARG A 401 5.68 15.45 12.05
CA ARG A 401 6.66 14.39 11.81
C ARG A 401 7.70 14.76 10.75
N LEU A 402 7.26 15.35 9.64
CA LEU A 402 8.16 15.86 8.60
C LEU A 402 9.11 16.91 9.19
N LEU A 403 8.59 17.83 9.99
CA LEU A 403 9.40 18.88 10.61
C LEU A 403 10.40 18.30 11.61
N GLU A 404 9.97 17.42 12.51
CA GLU A 404 10.83 16.81 13.52
C GLU A 404 12.00 16.02 12.90
N ILE A 405 11.73 15.12 11.96
CA ILE A 405 12.81 14.35 11.34
C ILE A 405 13.70 15.19 10.43
N THR A 406 13.15 16.23 9.80
CA THR A 406 13.95 17.17 8.98
C THR A 406 14.87 17.99 9.88
N ARG A 407 14.42 18.46 11.05
CA ARG A 407 15.31 19.12 12.04
C ARG A 407 16.46 18.20 12.47
N ALA A 408 16.16 16.93 12.74
CA ALA A 408 17.20 15.96 13.10
C ALA A 408 18.23 15.76 11.97
N ALA A 409 17.79 15.70 10.71
CA ALA A 409 18.69 15.62 9.56
C ALA A 409 19.52 16.89 9.38
N VAL A 410 18.90 18.08 9.49
CA VAL A 410 19.60 19.38 9.38
C VAL A 410 20.71 19.51 10.41
N HIS A 411 20.43 19.18 11.67
CA HIS A 411 21.42 19.22 12.75
C HIS A 411 22.67 18.38 12.45
N LEU A 412 22.50 17.22 11.82
CA LEU A 412 23.64 16.38 11.42
C LEU A 412 24.43 16.98 10.26
N LEU A 413 23.73 17.53 9.27
CA LEU A 413 24.35 18.18 8.12
C LEU A 413 25.15 19.43 8.54
N GLU A 414 24.61 20.24 9.45
CA GLU A 414 25.29 21.43 10.00
C GLU A 414 26.53 21.07 10.83
N LYS A 415 26.56 19.88 11.44
CA LYS A 415 27.76 19.32 12.07
C LYS A 415 28.80 18.79 11.08
N GLY A 416 28.56 18.91 9.78
CA GLY A 416 29.47 18.47 8.73
C GLY A 416 29.34 16.99 8.36
N ALA A 417 28.29 16.29 8.80
CA ALA A 417 28.07 14.91 8.39
C ALA A 417 27.78 14.85 6.88
N PRO A 418 28.47 13.99 6.09
CA PRO A 418 28.19 13.87 4.67
C PRO A 418 26.74 13.41 4.43
N SER A 419 26.02 14.08 3.52
CA SER A 419 24.62 13.76 3.22
C SER A 419 24.42 12.30 2.79
N THR A 420 25.35 11.73 2.02
CA THR A 420 25.34 10.32 1.62
C THR A 420 25.46 9.35 2.81
N THR A 421 26.06 9.79 3.93
CA THR A 421 26.12 9.04 5.18
C THR A 421 24.79 9.16 5.93
N VAL A 422 24.30 10.39 6.14
CA VAL A 422 23.04 10.65 6.85
C VAL A 422 21.88 9.89 6.19
N PHE A 423 21.78 9.95 4.86
CA PHE A 423 20.71 9.31 4.09
C PHE A 423 21.06 7.90 3.59
N GLY A 424 22.26 7.40 3.91
CA GLY A 424 22.72 6.03 3.59
C GLY A 424 23.00 5.74 2.11
N SER A 425 22.74 6.69 1.20
CA SER A 425 23.12 6.65 -0.21
C SER A 425 23.00 8.01 -0.89
N ALA A 426 23.68 8.19 -2.03
CA ALA A 426 23.49 9.37 -2.89
C ALA A 426 22.05 9.49 -3.41
N VAL A 427 21.44 8.37 -3.79
CA VAL A 427 20.06 8.33 -4.32
C VAL A 427 19.04 8.84 -3.30
N ASP A 428 19.19 8.48 -2.03
CA ASP A 428 18.32 8.94 -0.94
C ASP A 428 18.65 10.38 -0.52
N ALA A 429 19.91 10.82 -0.62
CA ALA A 429 20.30 12.21 -0.40
C ALA A 429 19.69 13.15 -1.46
N ASP A 430 19.70 12.74 -2.73
CA ASP A 430 18.99 13.47 -3.79
C ASP A 430 17.49 13.49 -3.55
N LYS A 431 16.93 12.39 -3.05
CA LYS A 431 15.50 12.32 -2.76
C LYS A 431 15.11 13.30 -1.63
N PHE A 432 15.94 13.38 -0.59
CA PHE A 432 15.76 14.37 0.47
C PHE A 432 15.83 15.79 -0.11
N HIS A 433 16.84 16.10 -0.92
CA HIS A 433 17.00 17.39 -1.59
C HIS A 433 15.78 17.78 -2.42
N GLU A 434 15.25 16.86 -3.22
CA GLU A 434 14.05 17.06 -4.03
C GLU A 434 12.81 17.30 -3.16
N SER A 435 12.66 16.53 -2.08
CA SER A 435 11.52 16.64 -1.16
C SER A 435 11.51 17.99 -0.44
N VAL A 436 12.64 18.38 0.18
CA VAL A 436 12.72 19.69 0.86
C VAL A 436 12.62 20.85 -0.13
N SER A 437 13.05 20.68 -1.38
CA SER A 437 12.83 21.68 -2.44
C SER A 437 11.34 21.86 -2.72
N LEU A 438 10.57 20.76 -2.85
CA LEU A 438 9.12 20.82 -3.08
C LEU A 438 8.43 21.56 -1.93
N PHE A 439 8.72 21.17 -0.69
CA PHE A 439 8.10 21.78 0.49
C PHE A 439 8.51 23.25 0.65
N ALA A 440 9.77 23.62 0.39
CA ALA A 440 10.21 25.01 0.43
C ALA A 440 9.41 25.87 -0.57
N VAL A 441 9.30 25.43 -1.83
CA VAL A 441 8.56 26.16 -2.86
C VAL A 441 7.07 26.24 -2.52
N ALA A 442 6.44 25.12 -2.14
CA ALA A 442 5.01 25.08 -1.87
C ALA A 442 4.58 25.95 -0.69
N SER A 443 5.46 26.17 0.29
CA SER A 443 5.16 26.93 1.51
C SER A 443 5.64 28.38 1.48
N GLY A 444 6.33 28.84 0.43
CA GLY A 444 6.94 30.17 0.34
C GLY A 444 6.13 31.25 -0.39
N GLY A 445 4.97 30.92 -0.96
CA GLY A 445 4.22 31.84 -1.84
C GLY A 445 2.70 31.68 -1.84
N HIS A 446 2.11 31.14 -0.77
CA HIS A 446 0.68 30.80 -0.70
C HIS A 446 -0.01 31.45 0.52
N PRO A 447 -1.29 31.89 0.46
CA PRO A 447 -2.03 32.41 1.61
C PRO A 447 -2.17 31.41 2.77
N ALA A 448 -2.22 30.12 2.44
CA ALA A 448 -2.15 29.00 3.39
C ALA A 448 -0.70 28.52 3.66
N ALA A 449 0.29 29.41 3.59
CA ALA A 449 1.69 29.08 3.83
C ALA A 449 1.90 28.44 5.21
N HIS A 450 2.85 27.51 5.28
CA HIS A 450 3.30 26.91 6.53
C HIS A 450 4.70 27.48 6.85
N ALA A 451 4.75 28.66 7.47
CA ALA A 451 5.98 29.45 7.64
C ALA A 451 7.14 28.67 8.28
N GLU A 452 6.86 27.89 9.31
CA GLU A 452 7.86 27.03 9.95
C GLU A 452 8.41 25.96 9.00
N GLY A 453 7.54 25.40 8.16
CA GLY A 453 7.90 24.36 7.19
C GLY A 453 8.76 24.93 6.08
N ASN A 454 8.43 26.14 5.62
CA ASN A 454 9.23 26.89 4.67
C ASN A 454 10.64 27.16 5.21
N ALA A 455 10.73 27.77 6.40
CA ALA A 455 11.99 28.13 7.02
C ALA A 455 12.89 26.91 7.24
N LEU A 456 12.31 25.79 7.72
CA LEU A 456 13.06 24.55 7.94
C LEU A 456 13.55 23.92 6.64
N CYS A 457 12.73 23.90 5.58
CA CYS A 457 13.15 23.35 4.30
C CYS A 457 14.25 24.21 3.64
N LEU A 458 14.19 25.54 3.78
CA LEU A 458 15.27 26.44 3.36
C LEU A 458 16.55 26.22 4.19
N ALA A 459 16.43 25.97 5.50
CA ALA A 459 17.57 25.58 6.34
C ALA A 459 18.20 24.26 5.86
N ALA A 460 17.38 23.26 5.51
CA ALA A 460 17.86 22.00 4.97
C ALA A 460 18.62 22.16 3.64
N LEU A 461 18.13 23.01 2.74
CA LEU A 461 18.84 23.34 1.49
C LEU A 461 20.21 23.99 1.76
N ARG A 462 20.27 24.93 2.70
CA ARG A 462 21.54 25.56 3.13
C ARG A 462 22.50 24.54 3.74
N ALA A 463 22.02 23.68 4.63
CA ALA A 463 22.83 22.64 5.27
C ALA A 463 23.34 21.58 4.26
N LEU A 464 22.60 21.33 3.18
CA LEU A 464 23.06 20.51 2.06
C LEU A 464 24.10 21.22 1.17
N GLY A 465 24.24 22.54 1.26
CA GLY A 465 24.99 23.34 0.30
C GLY A 465 24.39 23.31 -1.11
N ARG A 466 23.07 23.09 -1.24
CA ARG A 466 22.39 22.93 -2.54
C ARG A 466 21.25 23.95 -2.67
N PRO A 467 21.11 24.62 -3.83
CA PRO A 467 19.95 25.47 -4.09
C PRO A 467 18.68 24.62 -4.26
N ILE A 468 17.51 25.27 -4.38
CA ILE A 468 16.26 24.58 -4.78
C ILE A 468 16.53 23.74 -6.03
N HIS A 469 16.04 22.50 -6.03
CA HIS A 469 16.19 21.59 -7.16
C HIS A 469 15.66 22.21 -8.47
N ALA A 470 16.48 22.21 -9.53
CA ALA A 470 16.22 22.97 -10.74
C ALA A 470 14.88 22.61 -11.41
N GLU A 471 14.52 21.33 -11.44
CA GLU A 471 13.24 20.91 -12.02
C GLU A 471 12.04 21.30 -11.12
N THR A 472 12.24 21.30 -9.80
CA THR A 472 11.21 21.81 -8.87
C THR A 472 10.99 23.31 -9.09
N ALA A 473 12.06 24.09 -9.27
CA ALA A 473 11.99 25.51 -9.56
C ALA A 473 11.33 25.80 -10.92
N ARG A 474 11.64 25.02 -11.97
CA ARG A 474 10.99 25.14 -13.29
C ARG A 474 9.48 24.93 -13.21
N HIS A 475 9.04 23.88 -12.51
CA HIS A 475 7.61 23.64 -12.28
C HIS A 475 6.96 24.71 -11.39
N ALA A 476 7.72 25.40 -10.55
CA ALA A 476 7.24 26.55 -9.79
C ALA A 476 7.01 27.79 -10.63
N ALA A 477 7.95 28.08 -11.54
CA ALA A 477 7.90 29.26 -12.40
C ALA A 477 6.82 29.16 -13.51
N ALA A 478 6.42 27.95 -13.91
CA ALA A 478 5.45 27.73 -14.98
C ALA A 478 3.96 27.84 -14.55
N GLY A 479 3.66 27.98 -13.26
CA GLY A 479 2.31 28.13 -12.67
C GLY A 479 1.45 26.84 -12.59
N PRO A 480 0.38 26.77 -11.74
CA PRO A 480 0.13 27.46 -10.48
C PRO A 480 0.60 26.63 -9.27
N LEU A 481 1.59 27.14 -8.53
CA LEU A 481 1.77 26.87 -7.10
C LEU A 481 0.97 27.88 -6.24
N ALA A 482 0.20 28.77 -6.87
CA ALA A 482 -0.44 29.95 -6.25
C ALA A 482 -1.99 30.01 -6.38
N ALA A 483 -2.66 29.02 -6.98
CA ALA A 483 -4.11 29.04 -7.12
C ALA A 483 -4.71 27.65 -6.86
N VAL A 484 -5.16 27.43 -5.62
CA VAL A 484 -6.21 26.44 -5.32
C VAL A 484 -7.51 27.24 -5.23
N PRO A 485 -8.58 26.90 -5.98
CA PRO A 485 -9.86 27.59 -5.86
C PRO A 485 -10.45 27.40 -4.46
N PRO A 486 -11.29 28.35 -3.98
CA PRO A 486 -11.74 28.45 -2.60
C PRO A 486 -12.49 27.22 -2.06
#